data_AF-A0A1I6BJ02-F1
#
_entry.id   AF-A0A1I6BJ02-F1
#
_cell.length_a   1.000
_cell.length_b   1.000
_cell.length_c   1.000
_cell.angle_alpha   90.00
_cell.angle_beta   90.00
_cell.angle_gamma   90.00
#
_symmetry.space_group_name_H-M   'P 1'
#
loop_
_entity.id
_entity.type
_entity.pdbx_description
1 polymer ?
#
loop_
_entity_poly.entity_id
_entity_poly.type
_entity_poly.pdbx_seq_one_letter_code
_entity_poly.pdbx_strand_id
1 'polypeptide(L)'
;MKLLLLLGTISALLLSASPGQAQKIIEKTASLRDNQRLVLELPFAAAIRIKGVSGKEVAIKATISINNNRLNDALLLTMTTVGNAVEVKSAFDEALLGNSQKTDCVDSPGSNLLINNVDGKGQGGYRICLHVDYEVEVPADVSLTVNTMSGNIQVTGLKGALEAKSFGGFVDVSWPPSSGAEVSLSSNKGTVYTNQDIALDNKNAAPTGQLLRGKLGRSGPAVTLESYGGDIFFRKQN
;
A
#
# COMPACT_ATOMS: atom_id res chain seq x y z
N MET A 1 11.90 44.40 -56.48
CA MET A 1 13.01 43.48 -56.17
C MET A 1 13.94 44.15 -55.16
N LYS A 2 13.77 43.86 -53.87
CA LYS A 2 14.82 43.86 -52.83
C LYS A 2 14.20 43.31 -51.56
N LEU A 3 14.50 42.04 -51.34
CA LEU A 3 14.09 41.21 -50.22
C LEU A 3 15.03 41.55 -49.03
N LEU A 4 14.53 42.16 -47.96
CA LEU A 4 15.27 42.24 -46.69
C LEU A 4 14.76 41.12 -45.78
N LEU A 5 15.59 40.10 -45.59
CA LEU A 5 15.41 39.12 -44.52
C LEU A 5 15.86 39.74 -43.19
N LEU A 6 14.94 39.87 -42.24
CA LEU A 6 15.28 40.01 -40.82
C LEU A 6 15.55 38.62 -40.24
N LEU A 7 16.80 38.36 -39.87
CA LEU A 7 17.18 37.22 -39.03
C LEU A 7 16.75 37.50 -37.59
N GLY A 8 15.65 36.89 -37.17
CA GLY A 8 15.29 36.76 -35.76
C GLY A 8 16.11 35.64 -35.13
N THR A 9 17.08 35.98 -34.28
CA THR A 9 17.76 35.02 -33.42
C THR A 9 16.79 34.53 -32.34
N ILE A 10 16.18 33.36 -32.57
CA ILE A 10 15.51 32.61 -31.51
C ILE A 10 16.61 32.03 -30.62
N SER A 11 16.90 32.74 -29.53
CA SER A 11 17.73 32.21 -28.45
C SER A 11 16.92 31.11 -27.75
N ALA A 12 17.17 29.86 -28.13
CA ALA A 12 16.62 28.70 -27.44
C ALA A 12 17.22 28.66 -26.04
N LEU A 13 16.46 29.17 -25.06
CA LEU A 13 16.75 29.03 -23.65
C LEU A 13 16.61 27.54 -23.30
N LEU A 14 17.72 26.81 -23.43
CA LEU A 14 17.86 25.45 -22.92
C LEU A 14 17.71 25.51 -21.40
N LEU A 15 16.50 25.29 -20.90
CA LEU A 15 16.31 24.90 -19.50
C LEU A 15 17.03 23.56 -19.31
N SER A 16 18.22 23.61 -18.73
CA SER A 16 18.89 22.45 -18.18
C SER A 16 18.04 21.92 -17.02
N ALA A 17 17.13 20.99 -17.30
CA ALA A 17 16.58 20.14 -16.26
C ALA A 17 17.75 19.29 -15.74
N SER A 18 18.26 19.64 -14.56
CA SER A 18 19.19 18.77 -13.84
C SER A 18 18.55 17.38 -13.74
N PRO A 19 19.30 16.28 -13.95
CA PRO A 19 18.78 14.95 -13.72
C PRO A 19 18.57 14.79 -12.21
N GLY A 20 17.40 15.21 -11.72
CA GLY A 20 16.90 14.73 -10.45
C GLY A 20 16.82 13.21 -10.55
N GLN A 21 17.32 12.48 -9.55
CA GLN A 21 17.16 11.04 -9.50
C GLN A 21 15.65 10.74 -9.47
N ALA A 22 15.11 10.34 -10.62
CA ALA A 22 13.71 9.99 -10.74
C ALA A 22 13.40 8.84 -9.77
N GLN A 23 12.25 8.91 -9.09
CA GLN A 23 11.83 7.84 -8.19
C GLN A 23 11.74 6.52 -8.98
N LYS A 24 12.12 5.40 -8.37
CA LYS A 24 11.95 4.11 -9.03
C LYS A 24 10.48 3.72 -8.99
N ILE A 25 9.99 3.24 -10.13
CA ILE A 25 8.64 2.68 -10.26
C ILE A 25 8.77 1.22 -10.66
N ILE A 26 8.05 0.34 -9.97
CA ILE A 26 7.89 -1.07 -10.36
C ILE A 26 6.41 -1.32 -10.64
N GLU A 27 6.11 -1.84 -11.82
CA GLU A 27 4.76 -2.23 -12.22
C GLU A 27 4.68 -3.75 -12.41
N LYS A 28 3.60 -4.37 -11.92
CA LYS A 28 3.27 -5.77 -12.16
C LYS A 28 1.80 -5.89 -12.50
N THR A 29 1.48 -6.76 -13.44
CA THR A 29 0.11 -7.08 -13.82
C THR A 29 -0.10 -8.59 -13.90
N ALA A 30 -1.31 -9.02 -13.62
CA ALA A 30 -1.77 -10.39 -13.85
C ALA A 30 -3.28 -10.39 -14.05
N SER A 31 -3.81 -11.43 -14.70
CA SER A 31 -5.25 -11.68 -14.75
C SER A 31 -5.60 -12.79 -13.76
N LEU A 32 -6.66 -12.57 -12.98
CA LEU A 32 -7.20 -13.59 -12.07
C LEU A 32 -8.12 -14.55 -12.81
N ARG A 33 -8.00 -15.83 -12.48
CA ARG A 33 -9.00 -16.84 -12.79
C ARG A 33 -10.20 -16.69 -11.86
N ASP A 34 -11.32 -17.30 -12.22
CA ASP A 34 -12.52 -17.29 -11.38
C ASP A 34 -12.22 -17.94 -10.02
N ASN A 35 -12.68 -17.30 -8.94
CA ASN A 35 -12.43 -17.70 -7.56
C ASN A 35 -10.94 -17.74 -7.16
N GLN A 36 -10.03 -17.17 -7.95
CA GLN A 36 -8.64 -17.03 -7.57
C GLN A 36 -8.50 -15.88 -6.58
N ARG A 37 -7.85 -16.14 -5.43
CA ARG A 37 -7.63 -15.11 -4.41
C ARG A 37 -6.37 -14.30 -4.73
N LEU A 38 -6.32 -13.07 -4.22
CA LEU A 38 -5.15 -12.20 -4.28
C LEU A 38 -4.61 -12.00 -2.86
N VAL A 39 -3.30 -12.19 -2.69
CA VAL A 39 -2.61 -11.99 -1.42
C VAL A 39 -1.50 -10.96 -1.63
N LEU A 40 -1.54 -9.87 -0.86
CA LEU A 40 -0.54 -8.80 -0.86
C LEU A 40 0.24 -8.85 0.45
N GLU A 41 1.47 -9.36 0.40
CA GLU A 41 2.43 -9.34 1.52
C GLU A 41 3.41 -8.18 1.30
N LEU A 42 3.06 -7.01 1.85
CA LEU A 42 3.76 -5.76 1.63
C LEU A 42 4.26 -5.18 2.96
N PRO A 43 5.22 -5.84 3.64
CA PRO A 43 5.67 -5.45 4.97
C PRO A 43 6.17 -4.01 5.06
N PHE A 44 6.76 -3.49 3.98
CA PHE A 44 7.38 -2.16 3.92
C PHE A 44 6.56 -1.24 3.03
N ALA A 45 5.74 -0.40 3.65
CA ALA A 45 4.90 0.56 2.96
C ALA A 45 4.76 1.86 3.78
N ALA A 46 4.63 2.98 3.09
CA ALA A 46 4.07 4.21 3.63
C ALA A 46 2.54 4.19 3.48
N ALA A 47 2.05 3.85 2.28
CA ALA A 47 0.63 3.64 2.02
C ALA A 47 0.40 2.54 0.98
N ILE A 48 -0.70 1.82 1.14
CA ILE A 48 -1.23 0.85 0.19
C ILE A 48 -2.65 1.31 -0.16
N ARG A 49 -2.84 1.79 -1.39
CA ARG A 49 -4.12 2.30 -1.90
C ARG A 49 -4.69 1.29 -2.88
N ILE A 50 -5.79 0.65 -2.49
CA ILE A 50 -6.45 -0.41 -3.25
C ILE A 50 -7.78 0.12 -3.78
N LYS A 51 -8.03 -0.16 -5.07
CA LYS A 51 -9.25 0.20 -5.77
C LYS A 51 -9.82 -1.00 -6.51
N GLY A 52 -11.07 -1.34 -6.22
CA GLY A 52 -11.85 -2.28 -6.99
C GLY A 52 -12.26 -1.69 -8.35
N VAL A 53 -12.04 -2.43 -9.43
CA VAL A 53 -12.39 -2.08 -10.81
C VAL A 53 -13.18 -3.22 -11.48
N SER A 54 -13.80 -2.94 -12.62
CA SER A 54 -14.41 -3.99 -13.44
C SER A 54 -13.36 -4.78 -14.22
N GLY A 55 -13.63 -6.06 -14.48
CA GLY A 55 -12.72 -6.95 -15.20
C GLY A 55 -12.03 -7.94 -14.27
N LYS A 56 -10.98 -8.59 -14.77
CA LYS A 56 -10.24 -9.64 -14.05
C LYS A 56 -8.77 -9.28 -13.79
N GLU A 57 -8.37 -8.07 -14.14
CA GLU A 57 -6.98 -7.66 -14.07
C GLU A 57 -6.61 -7.15 -12.68
N VAL A 58 -5.41 -7.53 -12.26
CA VAL A 58 -4.70 -6.98 -11.12
C VAL A 58 -3.55 -6.16 -11.67
N ALA A 59 -3.47 -4.91 -11.26
CA ALA A 59 -2.35 -4.03 -11.55
C ALA A 59 -1.82 -3.47 -10.24
N ILE A 60 -0.50 -3.54 -10.05
CA ILE A 60 0.18 -2.92 -8.92
C ILE A 60 1.30 -2.04 -9.43
N LYS A 61 1.36 -0.83 -8.91
CA LYS A 61 2.41 0.15 -9.14
C LYS A 61 3.02 0.54 -7.80
N ALA A 62 4.31 0.28 -7.64
CA ALA A 62 5.08 0.65 -6.46
C ALA A 62 5.98 1.86 -6.79
N THR A 63 5.82 2.95 -6.04
CA THR A 63 6.70 4.12 -6.06
C THR A 63 7.67 4.02 -4.90
N ILE A 64 8.97 4.09 -5.18
CA ILE A 64 10.01 3.71 -4.22
C ILE A 64 11.00 4.85 -4.05
N SER A 65 11.24 5.21 -2.78
CA SER A 65 12.38 6.01 -2.35
C SER A 65 13.02 5.36 -1.13
N ILE A 66 14.21 4.82 -1.31
CA ILE A 66 15.07 4.28 -0.26
C ILE A 66 16.34 5.09 -0.25
N ASN A 67 16.67 5.69 0.90
CA ASN A 67 17.89 6.47 1.08
C ASN A 67 18.02 7.60 0.03
N ASN A 68 16.95 8.40 -0.11
CA ASN A 68 16.84 9.46 -1.11
C ASN A 68 17.09 8.95 -2.54
N ASN A 69 16.38 7.89 -2.92
CA ASN A 69 16.46 7.18 -4.20
C ASN A 69 17.75 6.39 -4.49
N ARG A 70 18.78 6.48 -3.64
CA ARG A 70 20.07 5.81 -3.88
C ARG A 70 20.01 4.29 -3.90
N LEU A 71 19.11 3.72 -3.09
CA LEU A 71 19.04 2.26 -2.88
C LEU A 71 17.70 1.68 -3.34
N ASN A 72 17.01 2.35 -4.27
CA ASN A 72 15.71 1.91 -4.76
C ASN A 72 15.74 0.49 -5.36
N ASP A 73 16.89 0.08 -5.90
CA ASP A 73 17.08 -1.27 -6.43
C ASP A 73 17.05 -2.37 -5.38
N ALA A 74 17.21 -2.03 -4.11
CA ALA A 74 17.09 -2.98 -3.02
C ALA A 74 15.65 -3.48 -2.84
N LEU A 75 14.60 -2.74 -3.25
CA LEU A 75 13.23 -3.26 -3.14
C LEU A 75 12.94 -4.24 -4.28
N LEU A 76 12.61 -5.47 -3.89
CA LEU A 76 12.16 -6.53 -4.78
C LEU A 76 10.64 -6.66 -4.67
N LEU A 77 9.94 -6.61 -5.81
CA LEU A 77 8.51 -6.88 -5.89
C LEU A 77 8.27 -8.09 -6.78
N THR A 78 7.80 -9.17 -6.17
CA THR A 78 7.51 -10.44 -6.84
C THR A 78 6.02 -10.66 -6.97
N MET A 79 5.58 -11.23 -8.08
CA MET A 79 4.20 -11.64 -8.31
C MET A 79 4.23 -13.08 -8.82
N THR A 80 3.64 -14.00 -8.07
CA THR A 80 3.70 -15.44 -8.35
C THR A 80 2.33 -16.07 -8.15
N THR A 81 2.05 -17.17 -8.84
CA THR A 81 0.85 -17.96 -8.57
C THR A 81 1.23 -19.17 -7.73
N VAL A 82 0.65 -19.27 -6.53
CA VAL A 82 0.87 -20.39 -5.60
C VAL A 82 -0.50 -21.03 -5.32
N GLY A 83 -0.70 -22.24 -5.83
CA GLY A 83 -2.00 -22.92 -5.76
C GLY A 83 -3.13 -22.10 -6.40
N ASN A 84 -4.12 -21.72 -5.59
CA ASN A 84 -5.25 -20.89 -6.03
C ASN A 84 -5.09 -19.39 -5.66
N ALA A 85 -3.88 -18.95 -5.36
CA ALA A 85 -3.59 -17.55 -5.04
C ALA A 85 -2.65 -16.93 -6.08
N VAL A 86 -2.89 -15.68 -6.44
CA VAL A 86 -1.82 -14.79 -6.91
C VAL A 86 -1.25 -14.10 -5.67
N GLU A 87 0.03 -14.28 -5.42
CA GLU A 87 0.74 -13.67 -4.30
C GLU A 87 1.67 -12.58 -4.82
N VAL A 88 1.53 -11.37 -4.27
CA VAL A 88 2.44 -10.26 -4.48
C VAL A 88 3.23 -10.04 -3.19
N LYS A 89 4.56 -10.14 -3.26
CA LYS A 89 5.43 -9.99 -2.10
C LYS A 89 6.49 -8.94 -2.33
N SER A 90 6.63 -8.02 -1.37
CA SER A 90 7.77 -7.10 -1.31
C SER A 90 8.83 -7.60 -0.33
N ALA A 91 10.09 -7.60 -0.75
CA ALA A 91 11.25 -7.93 0.08
C ALA A 91 12.41 -6.99 -0.24
N PHE A 92 13.50 -7.10 0.52
CA PHE A 92 14.74 -6.38 0.24
C PHE A 92 15.86 -7.31 -0.22
N ASP A 93 16.68 -6.82 -1.14
CA ASP A 93 18.04 -7.30 -1.35
C ASP A 93 18.95 -6.70 -0.26
N GLU A 94 19.31 -7.50 0.73
CA GLU A 94 20.10 -7.07 1.88
C GLU A 94 21.52 -6.63 1.48
N ALA A 95 22.10 -7.21 0.42
CA ALA A 95 23.42 -6.83 -0.05
C ALA A 95 23.42 -5.40 -0.63
N LEU A 96 22.33 -5.02 -1.31
CA LEU A 96 22.14 -3.65 -1.78
C LEU A 96 21.92 -2.67 -0.62
N LEU A 97 21.16 -3.07 0.41
CA LEU A 97 20.95 -2.24 1.61
C LEU A 97 22.24 -2.00 2.39
N GLY A 98 23.18 -2.94 2.38
CA GLY A 98 24.52 -2.79 2.99
C GLY A 98 25.34 -1.62 2.43
N ASN A 99 24.98 -1.07 1.27
CA ASN A 99 25.61 0.12 0.70
C ASN A 99 25.08 1.45 1.26
N SER A 100 24.19 1.40 2.26
CA SER A 100 23.66 2.58 2.94
C SER A 100 24.75 3.39 3.63
N GLN A 101 24.66 4.71 3.49
CA GLN A 101 25.54 5.67 4.14
C GLN A 101 24.77 6.46 5.20
N LYS A 102 25.45 6.81 6.30
CA LYS A 102 24.85 7.58 7.40
C LYS A 102 24.19 8.89 6.93
N THR A 103 24.74 9.50 5.87
CA THR A 103 24.27 10.75 5.29
C THR A 103 23.05 10.59 4.38
N ASP A 104 22.61 9.37 4.10
CA ASP A 104 21.49 9.12 3.17
C ASP A 104 20.14 9.56 3.73
N CYS A 105 20.02 9.63 5.05
CA CYS A 105 18.74 9.82 5.74
C CYS A 105 18.69 11.12 6.54
N VAL A 106 19.48 12.13 6.15
CA VAL A 106 19.60 13.39 6.90
C VAL A 106 18.27 14.16 6.94
N ASP A 107 17.39 13.98 5.94
CA ASP A 107 16.13 14.72 5.81
C ASP A 107 14.92 13.85 5.36
N SER A 108 14.97 12.53 5.53
CA SER A 108 13.99 11.64 4.89
C SER A 108 12.70 11.48 5.70
N PRO A 109 11.52 11.91 5.17
CA PRO A 109 10.23 11.61 5.78
C PRO A 109 9.88 10.14 5.53
N GLY A 110 9.90 9.30 6.55
CA GLY A 110 9.58 7.88 6.40
C GLY A 110 9.95 7.01 7.59
N SER A 111 9.67 5.72 7.46
CA SER A 111 10.08 4.71 8.44
C SER A 111 11.60 4.58 8.43
N ASN A 112 12.21 4.60 9.60
CA ASN A 112 13.65 4.39 9.77
C ASN A 112 13.88 2.96 10.27
N LEU A 113 14.49 2.12 9.46
CA LEU A 113 14.96 0.80 9.88
C LEU A 113 16.42 0.91 10.29
N LEU A 114 16.74 0.32 11.43
CA LEU A 114 18.11 0.08 11.86
C LEU A 114 18.43 -1.37 11.56
N ILE A 115 19.29 -1.60 10.57
CA ILE A 115 19.78 -2.94 10.26
C ILE A 115 21.16 -3.06 10.88
N ASN A 116 21.26 -3.96 11.87
CA ASN A 116 22.55 -4.30 12.46
C ASN A 116 23.40 -5.02 11.42
N ASN A 117 24.65 -4.61 11.26
CA ASN A 117 25.57 -5.24 10.32
C ASN A 117 25.69 -6.74 10.61
N VAL A 118 25.29 -7.58 9.65
CA VAL A 118 25.39 -9.05 9.75
C VAL A 118 26.82 -9.51 9.45
N ASP A 119 27.64 -8.63 8.88
CA ASP A 119 28.95 -8.91 8.30
C ASP A 119 30.10 -8.96 9.33
N GLY A 120 29.84 -8.61 10.60
CA GLY A 120 30.86 -8.65 11.67
C GLY A 120 32.02 -7.65 11.52
N LYS A 121 32.01 -6.75 10.53
CA LYS A 121 33.13 -5.81 10.22
C LYS A 121 33.20 -4.56 11.11
N GLY A 122 32.55 -4.55 12.27
CA GLY A 122 32.72 -3.51 13.30
C GLY A 122 32.21 -2.10 12.93
N GLN A 123 31.57 -1.90 11.78
CA GLN A 123 30.86 -0.66 11.47
C GLN A 123 29.45 -0.74 12.06
N GLY A 124 29.04 0.26 12.84
CA GLY A 124 27.70 0.32 13.43
C GLY A 124 26.60 0.15 12.37
N GLY A 125 25.42 -0.32 12.80
CA GLY A 125 24.30 -0.57 11.89
C GLY A 125 23.99 0.60 10.96
N TYR A 126 23.56 0.30 9.73
CA TYR A 126 23.22 1.32 8.76
C TYR A 126 21.74 1.70 8.87
N ARG A 127 21.46 2.99 8.67
CA ARG A 127 20.12 3.55 8.71
C ARG A 127 19.49 3.43 7.33
N ILE A 128 18.30 2.85 7.26
CA ILE A 128 17.48 2.82 6.04
C ILE A 128 16.28 3.72 6.28
N CYS A 129 16.15 4.75 5.46
CA CYS A 129 14.96 5.58 5.40
C CYS A 129 14.19 5.19 4.14
N LEU A 130 12.95 4.74 4.32
CA LEU A 130 12.14 4.23 3.23
C LEU A 130 10.80 4.96 3.13
N HIS A 131 10.38 5.15 1.89
CA HIS A 131 9.06 5.60 1.51
C HIS A 131 8.61 4.76 0.31
N VAL A 132 7.59 3.94 0.50
CA VAL A 132 7.05 3.08 -0.55
C VAL A 132 5.54 3.24 -0.62
N ASP A 133 5.04 3.79 -1.71
CA ASP A 133 3.60 3.88 -2.00
C ASP A 133 3.21 2.79 -2.98
N TYR A 134 2.14 2.05 -2.66
CA TYR A 134 1.52 1.10 -3.58
C TYR A 134 0.17 1.63 -4.04
N GLU A 135 -0.01 1.69 -5.36
CA GLU A 135 -1.30 1.87 -6.03
C GLU A 135 -1.70 0.51 -6.61
N VAL A 136 -2.86 -0.01 -6.22
CA VAL A 136 -3.33 -1.34 -6.59
C VAL A 136 -4.74 -1.26 -7.16
N GLU A 137 -4.93 -1.74 -8.38
CA GLU A 137 -6.23 -1.96 -8.99
C GLU A 137 -6.51 -3.47 -9.08
N VAL A 138 -7.70 -3.89 -8.67
CA VAL A 138 -8.09 -5.31 -8.57
C VAL A 138 -9.54 -5.52 -8.99
N PRO A 139 -9.96 -6.73 -9.38
CA PRO A 139 -11.39 -7.00 -9.61
C PRO A 139 -12.22 -6.69 -8.37
N ALA A 140 -13.34 -5.98 -8.53
CA ALA A 140 -14.14 -5.54 -7.39
C ALA A 140 -14.65 -6.69 -6.50
N ASP A 141 -14.87 -7.88 -7.06
CA ASP A 141 -15.36 -9.08 -6.38
C ASP A 141 -14.25 -10.03 -5.89
N VAL A 142 -12.98 -9.63 -6.02
CA VAL A 142 -11.84 -10.45 -5.59
C VAL A 142 -11.88 -10.78 -4.10
N SER A 143 -11.46 -11.99 -3.74
CA SER A 143 -11.08 -12.31 -2.36
C SER A 143 -9.65 -11.81 -2.12
N LEU A 144 -9.50 -10.77 -1.32
CA LEU A 144 -8.26 -10.05 -1.07
C LEU A 144 -7.76 -10.25 0.37
N THR A 145 -6.50 -10.62 0.50
CA THR A 145 -5.74 -10.49 1.75
C THR A 145 -4.64 -9.44 1.55
N VAL A 146 -4.50 -8.49 2.47
CA VAL A 146 -3.42 -7.51 2.49
C VAL A 146 -2.80 -7.39 3.87
N ASN A 147 -1.49 -7.57 3.93
CA ASN A 147 -0.69 -7.54 5.15
C ASN A 147 0.44 -6.52 5.01
N THR A 148 0.62 -5.66 6.01
CA THR A 148 1.75 -4.73 6.09
C THR A 148 2.22 -4.54 7.53
N MET A 149 3.50 -4.24 7.71
CA MET A 149 4.04 -3.93 9.03
C MET A 149 4.00 -2.44 9.34
N SER A 150 4.26 -1.57 8.36
CA SER A 150 4.41 -0.13 8.61
C SER A 150 3.34 0.75 7.96
N GLY A 151 2.68 0.28 6.89
CA GLY A 151 1.90 1.15 6.02
C GLY A 151 0.44 1.33 6.44
N ASN A 152 -0.13 2.45 6.01
CA ASN A 152 -1.59 2.64 6.04
C ASN A 152 -2.23 1.86 4.89
N ILE A 153 -3.37 1.22 5.15
CA ILE A 153 -4.14 0.50 4.13
C ILE A 153 -5.41 1.30 3.84
N GLN A 154 -5.64 1.62 2.58
CA GLN A 154 -6.83 2.31 2.10
C GLN A 154 -7.49 1.49 1.01
N VAL A 155 -8.78 1.17 1.16
CA VAL A 155 -9.52 0.29 0.24
C VAL A 155 -10.82 0.95 -0.19
N THR A 156 -11.08 0.95 -1.50
CA THR A 156 -12.32 1.48 -2.08
C THR A 156 -12.83 0.56 -3.19
N GLY A 157 -14.15 0.53 -3.42
CA GLY A 157 -14.75 -0.15 -4.58
C GLY A 157 -14.74 -1.68 -4.54
N LEU A 158 -14.36 -2.29 -3.41
CA LEU A 158 -14.46 -3.74 -3.23
C LEU A 158 -15.87 -4.19 -2.82
N LYS A 159 -16.18 -5.43 -3.19
CA LYS A 159 -17.40 -6.17 -2.90
C LYS A 159 -17.13 -7.63 -2.53
N GLY A 160 -15.91 -8.14 -2.77
CA GLY A 160 -15.48 -9.48 -2.39
C GLY A 160 -14.92 -9.55 -0.96
N ALA A 161 -14.54 -10.75 -0.51
CA ALA A 161 -13.99 -10.95 0.83
C ALA A 161 -12.68 -10.17 1.03
N LEU A 162 -12.53 -9.56 2.20
CA LEU A 162 -11.40 -8.72 2.54
C LEU A 162 -10.82 -9.10 3.89
N GLU A 163 -9.52 -9.36 3.91
CA GLU A 163 -8.71 -9.39 5.13
C GLU A 163 -7.62 -8.33 5.00
N ALA A 164 -7.65 -7.30 5.84
CA ALA A 164 -6.67 -6.21 5.81
C ALA A 164 -6.03 -6.01 7.18
N LYS A 165 -4.71 -6.17 7.24
CA LYS A 165 -3.94 -6.14 8.49
C LYS A 165 -2.77 -5.18 8.38
N SER A 166 -2.72 -4.22 9.30
CA SER A 166 -1.55 -3.34 9.47
C SER A 166 -1.03 -3.40 10.90
N PHE A 167 0.28 -3.59 11.08
CA PHE A 167 0.85 -3.49 12.42
C PHE A 167 0.97 -2.03 12.88
N GLY A 168 1.58 -1.16 12.07
CA GLY A 168 1.87 0.22 12.45
C GLY A 168 0.87 1.28 11.96
N GLY A 169 0.13 1.01 10.89
CA GLY A 169 -0.73 1.99 10.22
C GLY A 169 -2.22 1.81 10.50
N PHE A 170 -3.01 2.80 10.08
CA PHE A 170 -4.46 2.70 10.10
C PHE A 170 -4.97 1.82 8.94
N VAL A 171 -6.20 1.31 9.09
CA VAL A 171 -6.92 0.60 8.02
C VAL A 171 -8.21 1.35 7.73
N ASP A 172 -8.39 1.77 6.49
CA ASP A 172 -9.51 2.60 6.07
C ASP A 172 -10.21 1.99 4.84
N VAL A 173 -11.44 1.56 5.02
CA VAL A 173 -12.22 0.84 4.02
C VAL A 173 -13.53 1.56 3.77
N SER A 174 -13.74 1.91 2.51
CA SER A 174 -15.03 2.40 2.00
C SER A 174 -15.79 1.23 1.39
N TRP A 175 -16.93 0.89 1.98
CA TRP A 175 -17.73 -0.29 1.64
C TRP A 175 -19.13 0.09 1.15
N PRO A 176 -19.65 -0.49 0.05
CA PRO A 176 -20.98 -0.17 -0.45
C PRO A 176 -22.07 -0.58 0.56
N PRO A 177 -22.97 0.33 1.01
CA PRO A 177 -24.04 -0.03 1.95
C PRO A 177 -25.03 -1.06 1.40
N SER A 178 -25.15 -1.15 0.07
CA SER A 178 -25.96 -2.14 -0.63
C SER A 178 -25.30 -3.53 -0.70
N SER A 179 -24.01 -3.63 -0.42
CA SER A 179 -23.28 -4.90 -0.34
C SER A 179 -23.27 -5.35 1.12
N GLY A 180 -23.95 -6.47 1.41
CA GLY A 180 -23.88 -7.05 2.74
C GLY A 180 -22.45 -7.44 3.12
N ALA A 181 -22.18 -7.64 4.41
CA ALA A 181 -20.88 -8.13 4.90
C ALA A 181 -21.03 -8.78 6.28
N GLU A 182 -20.21 -9.78 6.56
CA GLU A 182 -19.95 -10.24 7.92
C GLU A 182 -18.65 -9.59 8.40
N VAL A 183 -18.73 -8.70 9.39
CA VAL A 183 -17.63 -7.81 9.75
C VAL A 183 -16.96 -8.22 11.06
N SER A 184 -15.64 -8.16 11.10
CA SER A 184 -14.82 -8.25 12.30
C SER A 184 -13.73 -7.20 12.24
N LEU A 185 -13.88 -6.14 13.03
CA LEU A 185 -13.02 -4.97 13.02
C LEU A 185 -12.32 -4.87 14.38
N SER A 186 -10.98 -4.88 14.42
CA SER A 186 -10.26 -4.83 15.70
C SER A 186 -9.00 -3.99 15.66
N SER A 187 -8.88 -3.04 16.60
CA SER A 187 -7.64 -2.32 16.84
C SER A 187 -7.15 -2.53 18.27
N ASN A 188 -5.85 -2.78 18.46
CA ASN A 188 -5.26 -2.99 19.79
C ASN A 188 -5.02 -1.67 20.53
N LYS A 189 -4.32 -0.72 19.88
CA LYS A 189 -3.98 0.59 20.46
C LYS A 189 -4.77 1.76 19.88
N GLY A 190 -5.48 1.53 18.78
CA GLY A 190 -6.37 2.53 18.16
C GLY A 190 -7.83 2.27 18.46
N THR A 191 -8.68 2.97 17.71
CA THR A 191 -10.14 2.92 17.80
C THR A 191 -10.74 2.55 16.45
N VAL A 192 -11.78 1.72 16.48
CA VAL A 192 -12.62 1.41 15.33
C VAL A 192 -13.74 2.45 15.23
N TYR A 193 -13.97 2.97 14.03
CA TYR A 193 -15.02 3.91 13.68
C TYR A 193 -15.84 3.37 12.51
N THR A 194 -17.16 3.47 12.61
CA THR A 194 -18.05 3.11 11.51
C THR A 194 -19.28 4.01 11.47
N ASN A 195 -19.72 4.33 10.25
CA ASN A 195 -21.03 4.94 9.98
C ASN A 195 -21.95 3.99 9.20
N GLN A 196 -21.57 2.72 9.11
CA GLN A 196 -22.37 1.64 8.53
C GLN A 196 -23.43 1.16 9.52
N ASP A 197 -24.58 0.75 9.00
CA ASP A 197 -25.69 0.24 9.80
C ASP A 197 -25.47 -1.25 10.12
N ILE A 198 -24.41 -1.54 10.88
CA ILE A 198 -24.03 -2.89 11.29
C ILE A 198 -24.92 -3.35 12.45
N ALA A 199 -25.59 -4.48 12.27
CA ALA A 199 -26.21 -5.21 13.37
C ALA A 199 -25.10 -5.88 14.20
N LEU A 200 -24.63 -5.18 15.24
CA LEU A 200 -23.55 -5.65 16.12
C LEU A 200 -24.00 -6.86 16.96
N ASP A 201 -23.08 -7.81 17.14
CA ASP A 201 -23.32 -9.02 17.95
C ASP A 201 -23.64 -8.66 19.42
N ASN A 202 -22.90 -7.68 19.96
CA ASN A 202 -23.24 -7.05 21.22
C ASN A 202 -24.21 -5.89 20.99
N LYS A 203 -25.49 -6.11 21.30
CA LYS A 203 -26.57 -5.13 21.10
C LYS A 203 -26.40 -3.82 21.89
N ASN A 204 -25.56 -3.80 22.92
CA ASN A 204 -25.29 -2.61 23.73
C ASN A 204 -24.00 -1.89 23.31
N ALA A 205 -23.29 -2.39 22.29
CA ALA A 205 -22.06 -1.75 21.81
C ALA A 205 -22.37 -0.47 21.02
N ALA A 206 -21.56 0.56 21.25
CA ALA A 206 -21.55 1.75 20.40
C ALA A 206 -20.96 1.40 19.01
N PRO A 207 -21.26 2.19 17.95
CA PRO A 207 -20.63 2.04 16.63
C PRO A 207 -19.17 2.55 16.61
N THR A 208 -18.48 2.39 17.74
CA THR A 208 -17.07 2.70 17.94
C THR A 208 -16.53 1.90 19.14
N GLY A 209 -15.24 1.59 19.12
CA GLY A 209 -14.56 0.82 20.19
C GLY A 209 -13.33 0.09 19.68
N GLN A 210 -12.75 -0.80 20.48
CA GLN A 210 -11.57 -1.59 20.08
C GLN A 210 -11.90 -2.84 19.25
N LEU A 211 -13.14 -3.33 19.36
CA LEU A 211 -13.62 -4.49 18.64
C LEU A 211 -15.09 -4.28 18.26
N LEU A 212 -15.40 -4.39 16.97
CA LEU A 212 -16.76 -4.45 16.46
C LEU A 212 -16.92 -5.73 15.64
N ARG A 213 -17.97 -6.49 15.94
CA ARG A 213 -18.37 -7.68 15.18
C ARG A 213 -19.87 -7.64 14.93
N GLY A 214 -20.28 -8.08 13.75
CA GLY A 214 -21.69 -8.10 13.39
C GLY A 214 -21.92 -8.27 11.89
N LYS A 215 -23.14 -7.94 11.48
CA LYS A 215 -23.59 -8.12 10.10
C LYS A 215 -24.09 -6.81 9.51
N LEU A 216 -23.59 -6.48 8.32
CA LEU A 216 -24.15 -5.43 7.46
C LEU A 216 -25.09 -6.09 6.46
N GLY A 217 -26.37 -5.69 6.44
CA GLY A 217 -27.37 -6.30 5.55
C GLY A 217 -27.69 -7.76 5.89
N ARG A 218 -28.16 -8.54 4.90
CA ARG A 218 -28.66 -9.92 5.12
C ARG A 218 -27.58 -11.00 4.98
N SER A 219 -26.73 -10.89 3.95
CA SER A 219 -25.66 -11.84 3.63
C SER A 219 -24.62 -11.13 2.76
N GLY A 220 -23.36 -11.49 2.91
CA GLY A 220 -22.25 -10.94 2.15
C GLY A 220 -20.93 -11.60 2.51
N PRO A 221 -19.83 -11.18 1.89
CA PRO A 221 -18.52 -11.73 2.19
C PRO A 221 -18.05 -11.37 3.60
N ALA A 222 -17.03 -12.10 4.06
CA ALA A 222 -16.31 -11.76 5.28
C ALA A 222 -15.42 -10.52 5.05
N VAL A 223 -15.44 -9.59 6.00
CA VAL A 223 -14.58 -8.40 6.04
C VAL A 223 -13.91 -8.33 7.40
N THR A 224 -12.62 -8.63 7.42
CA THR A 224 -11.78 -8.61 8.63
C THR A 224 -10.75 -7.50 8.52
N LEU A 225 -10.83 -6.51 9.41
CA LEU A 225 -9.88 -5.40 9.47
C LEU A 225 -9.16 -5.45 10.81
N GLU A 226 -7.83 -5.46 10.79
CA GLU A 226 -7.01 -5.46 12.00
C GLU A 226 -5.93 -4.39 11.95
N SER A 227 -5.76 -3.70 13.07
CA SER A 227 -4.59 -2.85 13.29
C SER A 227 -4.02 -3.05 14.68
N TYR A 228 -2.70 -3.06 14.81
CA TYR A 228 -2.08 -3.05 16.15
C TYR A 228 -1.94 -1.61 16.67
N GLY A 229 -1.35 -0.72 15.88
CA GLY A 229 -1.03 0.66 16.29
C GLY A 229 -2.02 1.74 15.86
N GLY A 230 -2.82 1.50 14.81
CA GLY A 230 -3.62 2.51 14.15
C GLY A 230 -5.12 2.34 14.33
N ASP A 231 -5.86 3.38 13.95
CA ASP A 231 -7.33 3.36 13.92
C ASP A 231 -7.85 2.51 12.76
N ILE A 232 -9.12 2.10 12.86
CA ILE A 232 -9.84 1.44 11.78
C ILE A 232 -11.06 2.27 11.41
N PHE A 233 -11.22 2.53 10.11
CA PHE A 233 -12.38 3.21 9.56
C PHE A 233 -13.10 2.26 8.61
N PHE A 234 -14.34 1.89 8.92
CA PHE A 234 -15.20 1.13 8.01
C PHE A 234 -16.41 1.99 7.65
N ARG A 235 -16.40 2.57 6.45
CA ARG A 235 -17.24 3.72 6.11
C ARG A 235 -18.17 3.41 4.94
N LYS A 236 -19.33 4.07 4.91
CA LYS A 236 -20.23 4.09 3.75
C LYS A 236 -19.47 4.61 2.52
N GLN A 237 -19.56 3.88 1.42
CA GLN A 237 -19.12 4.37 0.12
C GLN A 237 -20.17 5.34 -0.43
N ASN A 238 -19.71 6.54 -0.79
CA ASN A 238 -20.52 7.56 -1.45
C ASN A 238 -20.57 7.32 -2.96
#